data_AF-A0A921GP44-F1
#
_entry.id   AF-A0A921GP44-F1
#
_cell.length_a   1.000
_cell.length_b   1.000
_cell.length_c   1.000
_cell.angle_alpha   90.00
_cell.angle_beta   90.00
_cell.angle_gamma   90.00
#
_symmetry.space_group_name_H-M   'P 1'
#
loop_
_entity.id
_entity.type
_entity.pdbx_description
1 polymer ?
#
loop_
_entity_poly.entity_id
_entity_poly.type
_entity_poly.pdbx_seq_one_letter_code
_entity_poly.pdbx_strand_id
1 'polypeptide(L)'
;MSFDVDVDRGAVSLALRTRGLEMPWNRVLAAVAGPAHAATALGPWYPEEFQAECVETIPESQDCTTFVFRRLDGAPLAFRAGQYLNIDFPVDGEDAEPVSRSYSLSSAPTSPWTFAVTVRRDPAGLVSSWAHANIRPGMVLDMLGPVGAFHLPDYDRRARYLFLAAGSGITPIMSMIRTIHSLPGQADVCLLYHGSSPDRFAFVDELDFLEKADFRIRVAYSLGDRERPEGWGARVGRISAEMIDAVAPDANGRQVYACGPQGYLEQVLDCLPAVGVDDTSVFVENFTGDSATRREYAAELAAATEFAEDLQVAAEESAEHQGAVLDVYDLAADLPELAHVEPTVAVDAEASAPVPRTPDAPEGERQVVGAGALTMSFVRSGLDVRIGPEQNILQAARASGVR
;
A
#
# COMPACT_ATOMS: atom_id res chain seq x y z
N MET A 1 -37.47 28.45 -55.18
CA MET A 1 -37.13 27.35 -54.27
C MET A 1 -35.65 27.48 -53.94
N SER A 2 -35.34 28.29 -52.92
CA SER A 2 -34.02 28.32 -52.30
C SER A 2 -33.97 27.15 -51.31
N PHE A 3 -33.04 26.22 -51.52
CA PHE A 3 -32.70 25.24 -50.52
C PHE A 3 -31.75 25.94 -49.54
N ASP A 4 -32.30 26.36 -48.39
CA ASP A 4 -31.48 26.65 -47.22
C ASP A 4 -30.87 25.32 -46.78
N VAL A 5 -29.57 25.17 -47.04
CA VAL A 5 -28.76 24.16 -46.37
C VAL A 5 -28.43 24.75 -45.01
N ASP A 6 -29.23 24.39 -44.02
CA ASP A 6 -28.92 24.62 -42.62
C ASP A 6 -27.65 23.81 -42.30
N VAL A 7 -26.51 24.49 -42.33
CA VAL A 7 -25.22 23.91 -41.93
C VAL A 7 -25.28 23.80 -40.42
N ASP A 8 -25.77 22.65 -39.95
CA ASP A 8 -25.58 22.22 -38.57
C ASP A 8 -24.08 22.36 -38.26
N ARG A 9 -23.75 23.34 -37.41
CA ARG A 9 -22.37 23.65 -37.03
C ARG A 9 -21.87 22.50 -36.19
N GLY A 10 -21.35 21.50 -36.89
CA GLY A 10 -20.88 20.23 -36.37
C GLY A 10 -20.14 20.40 -35.06
N ALA A 11 -20.66 19.76 -34.02
CA ALA A 11 -20.02 19.70 -32.73
C ALA A 11 -18.58 19.20 -32.90
N VAL A 12 -17.60 20.09 -32.68
CA VAL A 12 -16.18 19.73 -32.59
C VAL A 12 -16.04 18.53 -31.65
N SER A 13 -15.43 17.44 -32.12
CA SER A 13 -15.21 16.20 -31.36
C SER A 13 -14.68 16.50 -29.96
N LEU A 14 -15.18 15.78 -28.95
CA LEU A 14 -14.79 15.95 -27.54
C LEU A 14 -13.26 15.89 -27.35
N ALA A 15 -12.59 15.01 -28.10
CA ALA A 15 -11.13 14.88 -28.10
C ALA A 15 -10.39 16.15 -28.55
N LEU A 16 -11.01 16.99 -29.39
CA LEU A 16 -10.47 18.27 -29.84
C LEU A 16 -10.76 19.42 -28.86
N ARG A 17 -11.67 19.23 -27.90
CA ARG A 17 -12.04 20.25 -26.90
C ARG A 17 -11.23 20.12 -25.60
N THR A 18 -10.85 18.91 -25.21
CA THR A 18 -10.08 18.68 -23.97
C THR A 18 -8.60 18.98 -24.20
N ARG A 19 -8.16 20.17 -23.80
CA ARG A 19 -6.73 20.47 -23.66
C ARG A 19 -6.23 19.82 -22.37
N GLY A 20 -5.36 18.81 -22.48
CA GLY A 20 -4.73 18.13 -21.33
C GLY A 20 -5.42 16.81 -20.92
N LEU A 21 -5.59 16.60 -19.61
CA LEU A 21 -6.17 15.41 -18.97
C LEU A 21 -7.39 15.80 -18.14
N GLU A 22 -8.45 15.01 -18.22
CA GLU A 22 -9.65 15.19 -17.41
C GLU A 22 -10.28 13.82 -17.13
N MET A 23 -10.47 13.51 -15.85
CA MET A 23 -11.03 12.23 -15.44
C MET A 23 -12.54 12.15 -15.73
N PRO A 24 -13.09 10.96 -16.02
CA PRO A 24 -14.49 10.79 -16.41
C PRO A 24 -15.50 11.32 -15.38
N TRP A 25 -15.20 11.17 -14.09
CA TRP A 25 -16.07 11.62 -12.99
C TRP A 25 -16.24 13.14 -12.91
N ASN A 26 -15.29 13.92 -13.44
CA ASN A 26 -15.45 15.38 -13.51
C ASN A 26 -16.48 15.82 -14.55
N ARG A 27 -16.74 15.00 -15.58
CA ARG A 27 -17.73 15.29 -16.63
C ARG A 27 -19.16 14.98 -16.21
N VAL A 28 -19.32 14.09 -15.23
CA VAL A 28 -20.63 13.61 -14.76
C VAL A 28 -21.41 14.67 -14.00
N LEU A 29 -20.75 15.61 -13.35
CA LEU A 29 -21.43 16.73 -12.69
C LEU A 29 -22.18 17.65 -13.68
N ALA A 30 -21.93 17.54 -15.00
CA ALA A 30 -22.56 18.35 -16.02
C ALA A 30 -23.64 17.63 -16.87
N ALA A 31 -23.81 16.31 -16.76
CA ALA A 31 -24.66 15.52 -17.67
C ALA A 31 -25.75 14.71 -16.93
N VAL A 32 -27.02 15.01 -17.23
CA VAL A 32 -28.20 14.49 -16.48
C VAL A 32 -28.75 13.18 -17.06
N ALA A 33 -28.21 12.63 -18.15
CA ALA A 33 -28.69 11.35 -18.71
C ALA A 33 -27.58 10.57 -19.45
N GLY A 34 -27.43 9.28 -19.10
CA GLY A 34 -26.50 8.34 -19.73
C GLY A 34 -25.62 7.56 -18.74
N PRO A 35 -24.57 6.83 -19.20
CA PRO A 35 -23.56 6.16 -18.36
C PRO A 35 -22.91 7.06 -17.30
N ALA A 36 -23.17 8.37 -17.36
CA ALA A 36 -23.02 9.35 -16.29
C ALA A 36 -23.50 8.87 -14.90
N HIS A 37 -24.57 8.06 -14.78
CA HIS A 37 -24.96 7.52 -13.47
C HIS A 37 -23.90 6.59 -12.83
N ALA A 38 -23.12 5.87 -13.64
CA ALA A 38 -22.07 4.98 -13.13
C ALA A 38 -20.88 5.76 -12.56
N ALA A 39 -20.63 7.00 -13.01
CA ALA A 39 -19.55 7.83 -12.47
C ALA A 39 -20.01 8.72 -11.30
N THR A 40 -21.31 8.97 -11.10
CA THR A 40 -21.85 9.41 -9.80
C THR A 40 -21.68 8.30 -8.74
N ALA A 41 -21.59 7.04 -9.18
CA ALA A 41 -21.36 5.86 -8.35
C ALA A 41 -19.86 5.52 -8.13
N LEU A 42 -18.92 6.36 -8.59
CA LEU A 42 -17.47 6.23 -8.33
C LEU A 42 -16.98 7.13 -7.19
N GLY A 43 -17.90 7.66 -6.38
CA GLY A 43 -17.59 8.21 -5.08
C GLY A 43 -18.20 7.33 -3.98
N PRO A 44 -17.50 7.14 -2.84
CA PRO A 44 -16.33 7.90 -2.46
C PRO A 44 -14.98 7.16 -2.63
N TRP A 45 -13.93 7.96 -2.84
CA TRP A 45 -12.51 7.55 -2.81
C TRP A 45 -11.97 7.31 -1.38
N TYR A 46 -12.84 6.94 -0.45
CA TYR A 46 -12.42 6.67 0.92
C TYR A 46 -11.95 5.21 1.00
N PRO A 47 -10.99 4.92 1.89
CA PRO A 47 -10.58 3.55 2.14
C PRO A 47 -11.77 2.70 2.58
N GLU A 48 -12.05 1.63 1.86
CA GLU A 48 -13.05 0.63 2.20
C GLU A 48 -12.36 -0.70 2.49
N GLU A 49 -12.89 -1.45 3.44
CA GLU A 49 -12.56 -2.85 3.63
C GLU A 49 -13.47 -3.71 2.75
N PHE A 50 -12.87 -4.60 1.97
CA PHE A 50 -13.62 -5.50 1.10
C PHE A 50 -12.82 -6.78 0.83
N GLN A 51 -13.55 -7.81 0.40
CA GLN A 51 -12.95 -9.05 -0.09
C GLN A 51 -12.87 -9.03 -1.60
N ALA A 52 -11.75 -9.49 -2.14
CA ALA A 52 -11.56 -9.60 -3.57
C ALA A 52 -11.03 -10.98 -3.97
N GLU A 53 -11.62 -11.51 -5.03
CA GLU A 53 -11.24 -12.77 -5.65
C GLU A 53 -10.23 -12.49 -6.78
N CYS A 54 -9.10 -13.21 -6.79
CA CYS A 54 -8.20 -13.23 -7.93
C CYS A 54 -8.92 -13.93 -9.10
N VAL A 55 -9.01 -13.26 -10.25
CA VAL A 55 -9.67 -13.80 -11.44
C VAL A 55 -8.67 -14.21 -12.53
N GLU A 56 -7.47 -13.62 -12.53
CA GLU A 56 -6.45 -13.88 -13.53
C GLU A 56 -5.05 -13.61 -12.97
N THR A 57 -4.05 -14.33 -13.48
CA THR A 57 -2.63 -14.12 -13.19
C THR A 57 -1.85 -14.01 -14.50
N ILE A 58 -1.13 -12.90 -14.67
CA ILE A 58 -0.40 -12.57 -15.90
C ILE A 58 1.09 -12.47 -15.57
N PRO A 59 1.96 -13.33 -16.14
CA PRO A 59 3.40 -13.19 -15.97
C PRO A 59 3.92 -12.00 -16.79
N GLU A 60 4.49 -11.00 -16.13
CA GLU A 60 5.02 -9.77 -16.76
C GLU A 60 6.52 -9.88 -17.07
N SER A 61 7.25 -10.59 -16.21
CA SER A 61 8.69 -10.87 -16.35
C SER A 61 9.05 -12.14 -15.58
N GLN A 62 10.30 -12.56 -15.60
CA GLN A 62 10.75 -13.78 -14.89
C GLN A 62 10.44 -13.75 -13.38
N ASP A 63 10.45 -12.56 -12.78
CA ASP A 63 10.28 -12.32 -11.35
C ASP A 63 9.06 -11.43 -11.04
N CYS A 64 8.16 -11.17 -11.99
CA CYS A 64 7.05 -10.23 -11.80
C CYS A 64 5.75 -10.80 -12.35
N THR A 65 4.70 -10.80 -11.53
CA THR A 65 3.37 -11.29 -11.90
C THR A 65 2.33 -10.24 -11.55
N THR A 66 1.43 -9.98 -12.50
CA THR A 66 0.21 -9.20 -12.29
C THR A 66 -0.90 -10.12 -11.83
N PHE A 67 -1.55 -9.78 -10.72
CA PHE A 67 -2.73 -10.45 -10.19
C PHE A 67 -3.93 -9.54 -10.42
N VAL A 68 -4.91 -10.03 -11.18
CA VAL A 68 -6.16 -9.33 -11.46
C VAL A 68 -7.21 -9.80 -10.47
N PHE A 69 -7.93 -8.86 -9.88
CA PHE A 69 -8.91 -9.07 -8.84
C PHE A 69 -10.25 -8.45 -9.21
N ARG A 70 -11.31 -9.01 -8.61
CA ARG A 70 -12.67 -8.47 -8.63
C ARG A 70 -13.22 -8.49 -7.21
N ARG A 71 -13.94 -7.44 -6.79
CA ARG A 71 -14.60 -7.41 -5.48
C ARG A 71 -15.72 -8.46 -5.42
N LEU A 72 -15.83 -9.18 -4.30
CA LEU A 72 -16.86 -10.21 -4.10
C LEU A 72 -18.27 -9.64 -3.93
N ASP A 73 -18.38 -8.41 -3.42
CA ASP A 73 -19.65 -7.69 -3.30
C ASP A 73 -20.22 -7.24 -4.67
N GLY A 74 -19.47 -7.44 -5.77
CA GLY A 74 -19.84 -7.01 -7.11
C GLY A 74 -19.76 -5.50 -7.32
N ALA A 75 -19.26 -4.74 -6.35
CA ALA A 75 -19.07 -3.31 -6.47
C ALA A 75 -17.84 -2.99 -7.34
N PRO A 76 -17.84 -1.83 -8.02
CA PRO A 76 -16.62 -1.32 -8.65
C PRO A 76 -15.59 -0.88 -7.60
N LEU A 77 -14.30 -0.89 -7.96
CA LEU A 77 -13.28 -0.20 -7.18
C LEU A 77 -13.04 1.20 -7.77
N ALA A 78 -13.44 2.23 -7.03
CA ALA A 78 -13.12 3.62 -7.37
C ALA A 78 -11.78 4.01 -6.76
N PHE A 79 -10.76 4.30 -7.58
CA PHE A 79 -9.45 4.79 -7.14
C PHE A 79 -8.83 5.81 -8.12
N ARG A 80 -7.87 6.61 -7.66
CA ARG A 80 -7.07 7.46 -8.54
C ARG A 80 -5.84 6.73 -9.03
N ALA A 81 -5.49 6.93 -10.29
CA ALA A 81 -4.35 6.27 -10.93
C ALA A 81 -3.04 6.59 -10.21
N GLY A 82 -2.40 5.56 -9.64
CA GLY A 82 -1.21 5.66 -8.79
C GLY A 82 -1.43 5.29 -7.32
N GLN A 83 -2.69 5.20 -6.86
CA GLN A 83 -3.00 4.72 -5.50
C GLN A 83 -2.69 3.24 -5.28
N TYR A 84 -2.65 2.83 -4.02
CA TYR A 84 -2.37 1.47 -3.59
C TYR A 84 -3.48 0.88 -2.70
N LEU A 85 -3.42 -0.44 -2.52
CA LEU A 85 -4.24 -1.21 -1.58
C LEU A 85 -3.35 -1.83 -0.51
N ASN A 86 -3.85 -1.93 0.72
CA ASN A 86 -3.30 -2.84 1.72
C ASN A 86 -3.99 -4.20 1.55
N ILE A 87 -3.20 -5.25 1.41
CA ILE A 87 -3.69 -6.61 1.19
C ILE A 87 -3.21 -7.48 2.34
N ASP A 88 -4.13 -8.22 2.94
CA ASP A 88 -3.87 -9.13 4.05
C ASP A 88 -3.55 -10.52 3.48
N PHE A 89 -2.34 -11.02 3.77
CA PHE A 89 -1.87 -12.31 3.27
C PHE A 89 -1.83 -13.36 4.40
N PRO A 90 -2.52 -14.50 4.27
CA PRO A 90 -2.50 -15.59 5.26
C PRO A 90 -1.23 -16.44 5.11
N VAL A 91 -0.07 -15.83 5.38
CA VAL A 91 1.24 -16.46 5.16
C VAL A 91 1.47 -17.66 6.09
N ASP A 92 1.04 -17.55 7.34
CA ASP A 92 1.25 -18.56 8.40
C ASP A 92 0.02 -19.49 8.60
N GLY A 93 -0.95 -19.43 7.68
CA GLY A 93 -2.20 -20.19 7.73
C GLY A 93 -3.44 -19.31 7.94
N GLU A 94 -4.64 -19.88 7.77
CA GLU A 94 -5.92 -19.16 7.86
C GLU A 94 -6.27 -18.73 9.29
N ASP A 95 -5.81 -19.48 10.31
CA ASP A 95 -6.08 -19.19 11.73
C ASP A 95 -5.06 -18.21 12.35
N ALA A 96 -4.02 -17.83 11.60
CA ALA A 96 -2.97 -16.93 12.06
C ALA A 96 -3.28 -15.46 11.68
N GLU A 97 -2.68 -14.52 12.40
CA GLU A 97 -2.80 -13.10 12.06
C GLU A 97 -2.16 -12.82 10.68
N PRO A 98 -2.90 -12.22 9.73
CA PRO A 98 -2.40 -12.06 8.37
C PRO A 98 -1.29 -11.01 8.29
N VAL A 99 -0.37 -11.21 7.34
CA VAL A 99 0.70 -10.26 7.08
C VAL A 99 0.22 -9.23 6.08
N SER A 100 -0.11 -8.02 6.53
CA SER A 100 -0.58 -6.96 5.64
C SER A 100 0.56 -6.26 4.86
N ARG A 101 0.39 -6.04 3.55
CA ARG A 101 1.35 -5.28 2.72
C ARG A 101 0.65 -4.36 1.73
N SER A 102 1.27 -3.22 1.46
CA SER A 102 0.81 -2.24 0.49
C SER A 102 1.31 -2.58 -0.91
N TYR A 103 0.40 -2.61 -1.88
CA TYR A 103 0.70 -2.83 -3.30
C TYR A 103 -0.03 -1.79 -4.15
N SER A 104 0.73 -1.03 -4.96
CA SER A 104 0.15 -0.08 -5.90
C SER A 104 -0.68 -0.79 -6.96
N LEU A 105 -1.81 -0.17 -7.30
CA LEU A 105 -2.64 -0.59 -8.41
C LEU A 105 -1.88 -0.33 -9.71
N SER A 106 -1.82 -1.34 -10.57
CA SER A 106 -1.24 -1.22 -11.92
C SER A 106 -2.31 -1.03 -12.98
N SER A 107 -3.57 -1.41 -12.71
CA SER A 107 -4.72 -1.18 -13.61
C SER A 107 -5.14 0.29 -13.68
N ALA A 108 -5.81 0.69 -14.76
CA ALA A 108 -6.45 2.00 -14.85
C ALA A 108 -7.83 2.01 -14.14
N PRO A 109 -8.22 3.12 -13.48
CA PRO A 109 -9.52 3.25 -12.84
C PRO A 109 -10.68 3.39 -13.84
N THR A 110 -10.37 3.52 -15.14
CA THR A 110 -11.35 3.49 -16.23
C THR A 110 -11.92 2.10 -16.48
N SER A 111 -11.34 1.05 -15.88
CA SER A 111 -11.88 -0.32 -15.85
C SER A 111 -12.29 -0.69 -14.43
N PRO A 112 -13.43 -0.18 -13.91
CA PRO A 112 -13.71 -0.20 -12.47
C PRO A 112 -14.15 -1.58 -11.92
N TRP A 113 -14.51 -2.52 -12.78
CA TRP A 113 -15.04 -3.83 -12.39
C TRP A 113 -13.95 -4.86 -12.04
N THR A 114 -12.72 -4.59 -12.45
CA THR A 114 -11.54 -5.42 -12.16
C THR A 114 -10.37 -4.51 -11.90
N PHE A 115 -9.53 -4.85 -10.94
CA PHE A 115 -8.32 -4.08 -10.65
C PHE A 115 -7.14 -5.02 -10.55
N ALA A 116 -5.94 -4.50 -10.78
CA ALA A 116 -4.74 -5.31 -10.84
C ALA A 116 -3.66 -4.75 -9.92
N VAL A 117 -2.95 -5.65 -9.24
CA VAL A 117 -1.71 -5.35 -8.52
C VAL A 117 -0.60 -6.20 -9.12
N THR A 118 0.60 -5.64 -9.20
CA THR A 118 1.72 -6.32 -9.84
C THR A 118 2.84 -6.45 -8.84
N VAL A 119 3.22 -7.69 -8.57
CA VAL A 119 4.13 -8.05 -7.48
C VAL A 119 5.41 -8.59 -8.07
N ARG A 120 6.52 -7.91 -7.77
CA ARG A 120 7.86 -8.45 -8.00
C ARG A 120 8.24 -9.39 -6.87
N ARG A 121 8.70 -10.59 -7.21
CA ARG A 121 9.21 -11.57 -6.27
C ARG A 121 10.58 -11.12 -5.74
N ASP A 122 10.66 -10.96 -4.43
CA ASP A 122 11.92 -10.90 -3.73
C ASP A 122 12.21 -12.29 -3.16
N PRO A 123 13.30 -12.97 -3.56
CA PRO A 123 13.66 -14.28 -3.01
C PRO A 123 13.80 -14.30 -1.49
N ALA A 124 14.17 -13.17 -0.87
CA ALA A 124 14.24 -13.03 0.58
C ALA A 124 12.93 -12.50 1.20
N GLY A 125 11.96 -12.11 0.38
CA GLY A 125 10.69 -11.53 0.81
C GLY A 125 9.67 -12.60 1.16
N LEU A 126 9.12 -12.49 2.39
CA LEU A 126 8.08 -13.38 2.89
C LEU A 126 6.81 -13.33 2.02
N VAL A 127 6.17 -12.16 1.94
CA VAL A 127 4.87 -11.98 1.27
C VAL A 127 4.99 -12.11 -0.25
N SER A 128 6.04 -11.55 -0.86
CA SER A 128 6.19 -11.58 -2.32
C SER A 128 6.47 -12.99 -2.84
N SER A 129 7.26 -13.81 -2.12
CA SER A 129 7.42 -15.22 -2.46
C SER A 129 6.15 -16.03 -2.21
N TRP A 130 5.44 -15.77 -1.10
CA TRP A 130 4.16 -16.41 -0.83
C TRP A 130 3.11 -16.10 -1.91
N ALA A 131 3.00 -14.84 -2.32
CA ALA A 131 2.05 -14.39 -3.33
C ALA A 131 2.23 -15.13 -4.66
N HIS A 132 3.48 -15.25 -5.13
CA HIS A 132 3.81 -15.97 -6.36
C HIS A 132 3.52 -17.47 -6.23
N ALA A 133 3.78 -18.07 -5.06
CA ALA A 133 3.54 -19.48 -4.84
C ALA A 133 2.04 -19.83 -4.76
N ASN A 134 1.23 -18.98 -4.12
CA ASN A 134 -0.11 -19.36 -3.67
C ASN A 134 -1.26 -18.65 -4.41
N ILE A 135 -1.09 -17.40 -4.86
CA ILE A 135 -2.21 -16.68 -5.49
C ILE A 135 -2.50 -17.28 -6.85
N ARG A 136 -3.73 -17.75 -7.02
CA ARG A 136 -4.28 -18.34 -8.24
C ARG A 136 -5.72 -17.85 -8.43
N PRO A 137 -6.27 -17.92 -9.66
CA PRO A 137 -7.67 -17.62 -9.87
C PRO A 137 -8.57 -18.41 -8.92
N GLY A 138 -9.52 -17.73 -8.28
CA GLY A 138 -10.40 -18.26 -7.22
C GLY A 138 -9.94 -17.95 -5.79
N MET A 139 -8.70 -17.50 -5.56
CA MET A 139 -8.24 -17.10 -4.22
C MET A 139 -8.89 -15.79 -3.78
N VAL A 140 -9.43 -15.76 -2.57
CA VAL A 140 -10.00 -14.55 -1.95
C VAL A 140 -9.02 -13.98 -0.93
N LEU A 141 -8.83 -12.66 -0.96
CA LEU A 141 -8.02 -11.93 0.00
C LEU A 141 -8.81 -10.74 0.56
N ASP A 142 -8.57 -10.41 1.83
CA ASP A 142 -9.06 -9.18 2.44
C ASP A 142 -8.17 -7.99 2.01
N MET A 143 -8.82 -6.88 1.68
CA MET A 143 -8.14 -5.68 1.19
C MET A 143 -8.73 -4.42 1.82
N LEU A 144 -7.87 -3.43 2.02
CA LEU A 144 -8.22 -2.09 2.49
C LEU A 144 -7.71 -1.04 1.50
N GLY A 145 -8.61 -0.22 0.98
CA GLY A 145 -8.25 0.95 0.17
C GLY A 145 -9.38 1.44 -0.75
N PRO A 146 -9.07 2.33 -1.70
CA PRO A 146 -7.73 2.81 -2.05
C PRO A 146 -7.11 3.79 -1.04
N VAL A 147 -5.78 3.86 -1.01
CA VAL A 147 -4.98 4.79 -0.20
C VAL A 147 -3.85 5.38 -1.05
N GLY A 148 -3.29 6.52 -0.63
CA GLY A 148 -2.08 7.09 -1.22
C GLY A 148 -2.31 8.44 -1.90
N ALA A 149 -1.27 9.28 -1.85
CA ALA A 149 -1.24 10.62 -2.44
C ALA A 149 -0.48 10.68 -3.78
N PHE A 150 0.20 9.60 -4.16
CA PHE A 150 0.95 9.50 -5.41
C PHE A 150 0.01 9.18 -6.57
N HIS A 151 -0.75 10.17 -7.05
CA HIS A 151 -1.72 9.96 -8.11
C HIS A 151 -1.77 11.09 -9.13
N LEU A 152 -2.31 10.80 -10.32
CA LEU A 152 -2.64 11.86 -11.29
C LEU A 152 -3.71 12.80 -10.72
N PRO A 153 -3.66 14.10 -11.06
CA PRO A 153 -4.74 15.03 -10.73
C PRO A 153 -6.02 14.66 -11.48
N ASP A 154 -7.18 14.99 -10.89
CA ASP A 154 -8.48 14.74 -11.53
C ASP A 154 -8.67 15.60 -12.81
N TYR A 155 -7.98 16.74 -12.87
CA TYR A 155 -8.00 17.65 -14.01
C TYR A 155 -6.66 18.36 -14.18
N ASP A 156 -6.14 18.39 -15.40
CA ASP A 156 -4.90 19.08 -15.74
C ASP A 156 -4.91 19.60 -17.18
N ARG A 157 -4.91 20.94 -17.32
CA ARG A 157 -4.91 21.62 -18.63
C ARG A 157 -3.59 21.56 -19.37
N ARG A 158 -2.48 21.30 -18.66
CA ARG A 158 -1.11 21.30 -19.17
C ARG A 158 -0.45 19.94 -18.96
N ALA A 159 -1.23 18.86 -18.97
CA ALA A 159 -0.87 17.47 -18.69
C ALA A 159 0.39 16.96 -19.41
N ARG A 160 1.56 17.44 -18.99
CA ARG A 160 2.87 17.01 -19.46
C ARG A 160 3.55 16.32 -18.31
N TYR A 161 3.84 15.04 -18.50
CA TYR A 161 4.35 14.17 -17.45
C TYR A 161 5.73 13.65 -17.83
N LEU A 162 6.61 13.61 -16.84
CA LEU A 162 7.85 12.85 -16.87
C LEU A 162 7.77 11.78 -15.79
N PHE A 163 7.72 10.53 -16.22
CA PHE A 163 7.66 9.37 -15.34
C PHE A 163 9.05 8.76 -15.20
N LEU A 164 9.55 8.66 -13.98
CA LEU A 164 10.86 8.12 -13.64
C LEU A 164 10.65 6.85 -12.82
N ALA A 165 10.68 5.70 -13.47
CA ALA A 165 10.40 4.41 -12.83
C ALA A 165 11.69 3.60 -12.64
N ALA A 166 11.78 2.83 -11.56
CA ALA A 166 12.80 1.80 -11.41
C ALA A 166 12.24 0.52 -10.79
N GLY A 167 12.58 -0.63 -11.38
CA GLY A 167 12.18 -1.95 -10.86
C GLY A 167 10.65 -2.12 -10.77
N SER A 168 10.13 -2.40 -9.57
CA SER A 168 8.68 -2.49 -9.30
C SER A 168 7.98 -1.13 -9.26
N GLY A 169 8.71 0.00 -9.21
CA GLY A 169 8.08 1.31 -9.22
C GLY A 169 7.42 1.72 -10.54
N ILE A 170 7.50 0.86 -11.55
CA ILE A 170 6.66 0.98 -12.74
C ILE A 170 5.17 0.80 -12.44
N THR A 171 4.78 0.14 -11.34
CA THR A 171 3.38 -0.25 -11.11
C THR A 171 2.40 0.91 -10.98
N PRO A 172 2.60 1.92 -10.09
CA PRO A 172 1.70 3.08 -10.06
C PRO A 172 1.79 3.88 -11.37
N ILE A 173 2.98 3.99 -11.96
CA ILE A 173 3.19 4.70 -13.23
C ILE A 173 2.42 4.02 -14.37
N MET A 174 2.35 2.69 -14.39
CA MET A 174 1.59 1.94 -15.39
C MET A 174 0.10 2.21 -15.27
N SER A 175 -0.42 2.33 -14.04
CA SER A 175 -1.81 2.77 -13.81
C SER A 175 -2.04 4.17 -14.39
N MET A 176 -1.11 5.11 -14.19
CA MET A 176 -1.18 6.45 -14.77
C MET A 176 -1.15 6.44 -16.30
N ILE A 177 -0.23 5.68 -16.91
CA ILE A 177 -0.09 5.56 -18.38
C ILE A 177 -1.35 4.94 -18.98
N ARG A 178 -1.83 3.82 -18.46
CA ARG A 178 -3.07 3.16 -18.92
C ARG A 178 -4.27 4.11 -18.80
N THR A 179 -4.32 4.91 -17.74
CA THR A 179 -5.37 5.93 -17.55
C THR A 179 -5.31 6.99 -18.64
N ILE A 180 -4.13 7.58 -18.88
CA ILE A 180 -3.92 8.60 -19.92
C ILE A 180 -4.28 8.03 -21.30
N HIS A 181 -3.85 6.81 -21.61
CA HIS A 181 -4.17 6.13 -22.86
C HIS A 181 -5.68 5.96 -23.05
N SER A 182 -6.39 5.52 -22.01
CA SER A 182 -7.84 5.28 -22.06
C SER A 182 -8.70 6.55 -22.15
N LEU A 183 -8.13 7.72 -21.87
CA LEU A 183 -8.86 8.99 -21.82
C LEU A 183 -8.57 9.90 -23.02
N PRO A 184 -9.59 10.60 -23.56
CA PRO A 184 -9.38 11.59 -24.60
C PRO A 184 -8.62 12.78 -24.02
N GLY A 185 -7.70 13.35 -24.80
CA GLY A 185 -6.94 14.51 -24.38
C GLY A 185 -5.61 14.62 -25.09
N GLN A 186 -4.85 15.64 -24.72
CA GLN A 186 -3.55 15.97 -25.31
C GLN A 186 -2.43 15.93 -24.28
N ALA A 187 -2.52 14.99 -23.33
CA ALA A 187 -1.42 14.74 -22.41
C ALA A 187 -0.15 14.38 -23.19
N ASP A 188 1.02 14.65 -22.62
CA ASP A 188 2.32 14.34 -23.21
C ASP A 188 3.19 13.66 -22.17
N VAL A 189 3.55 12.39 -22.40
CA VAL A 189 4.18 11.50 -21.44
C VAL A 189 5.55 11.09 -21.95
N CYS A 190 6.58 11.35 -21.14
CA CYS A 190 7.89 10.70 -21.27
C CYS A 190 8.06 9.74 -20.10
N LEU A 191 8.32 8.46 -20.37
CA LEU A 191 8.72 7.48 -19.38
C LEU A 191 10.22 7.19 -19.53
N LEU A 192 10.98 7.31 -18.45
CA LEU A 192 12.31 6.74 -18.30
C LEU A 192 12.25 5.60 -17.28
N TYR A 193 12.38 4.36 -17.77
CA TYR A 193 12.27 3.15 -16.97
C TYR A 193 13.63 2.48 -16.79
N HIS A 194 14.09 2.40 -15.54
CA HIS A 194 15.33 1.75 -15.14
C HIS A 194 15.12 0.30 -14.70
N GLY A 195 15.98 -0.59 -15.21
CA GLY A 195 16.02 -2.00 -14.87
C GLY A 195 17.43 -2.47 -14.52
N SER A 196 17.53 -3.59 -13.80
CA SER A 196 18.81 -4.23 -13.50
C SER A 196 19.27 -5.18 -14.61
N SER A 197 18.35 -5.69 -15.43
CA SER A 197 18.61 -6.53 -16.59
C SER A 197 17.41 -6.48 -17.56
N PRO A 198 17.59 -6.78 -18.86
CA PRO A 198 16.52 -6.69 -19.87
C PRO A 198 15.29 -7.54 -19.56
N ASP A 199 15.51 -8.73 -19.01
CA ASP A 199 14.48 -9.73 -18.65
C ASP A 199 13.67 -9.38 -17.40
N ARG A 200 14.01 -8.27 -16.72
CA ARG A 200 13.36 -7.82 -15.48
C ARG A 200 12.46 -6.60 -15.64
N PHE A 201 12.40 -6.02 -16.82
CA PHE A 201 11.41 -5.00 -17.12
C PHE A 201 10.01 -5.65 -17.17
N ALA A 202 9.07 -5.12 -16.40
CA ALA A 202 7.67 -5.54 -16.47
C ALA A 202 6.94 -4.71 -17.53
N PHE A 203 5.86 -5.25 -18.10
CA PHE A 203 5.00 -4.56 -19.08
C PHE A 203 5.68 -4.16 -20.40
N VAL A 204 6.82 -4.76 -20.78
CA VAL A 204 7.58 -4.34 -21.98
C VAL A 204 6.70 -4.40 -23.23
N ASP A 205 6.03 -5.52 -23.47
CA ASP A 205 5.18 -5.70 -24.65
C ASP A 205 4.04 -4.67 -24.71
N GLU A 206 3.45 -4.34 -23.56
CA GLU A 206 2.37 -3.36 -23.48
C GLU A 206 2.90 -1.92 -23.65
N LEU A 207 4.01 -1.56 -23.02
CA LEU A 207 4.63 -0.25 -23.17
C LEU A 207 5.06 0.00 -24.62
N ASP A 208 5.64 -1.00 -25.27
CA ASP A 208 6.03 -0.94 -26.68
C ASP A 208 4.82 -0.84 -27.61
N PHE A 209 3.70 -1.48 -27.26
CA PHE A 209 2.43 -1.31 -27.96
C PHE A 209 1.87 0.10 -27.77
N LEU A 210 1.84 0.61 -26.54
CA LEU A 210 1.29 1.91 -26.19
C LEU A 210 2.05 3.06 -26.86
N GLU A 211 3.40 3.01 -26.89
CA GLU A 211 4.22 3.99 -27.59
C GLU A 211 3.92 4.04 -29.10
N LYS A 212 3.63 2.88 -29.72
CA LYS A 212 3.26 2.82 -31.16
C LYS A 212 1.83 3.26 -31.42
N ALA A 213 0.92 2.95 -30.50
CA ALA A 213 -0.51 3.20 -30.65
C ALA A 213 -0.91 4.64 -30.26
N ASP A 214 -0.14 5.30 -29.39
CA ASP A 214 -0.49 6.60 -28.81
C ASP A 214 0.71 7.56 -28.88
N PHE A 215 0.65 8.51 -29.82
CA PHE A 215 1.70 9.51 -30.04
C PHE A 215 2.02 10.37 -28.81
N ARG A 216 1.15 10.36 -27.80
CA ARG A 216 1.33 11.07 -26.53
C ARG A 216 2.37 10.39 -25.63
N ILE A 217 2.65 9.11 -25.84
CA ILE A 217 3.47 8.29 -24.94
C ILE A 217 4.80 8.00 -25.61
N ARG A 218 5.91 8.31 -24.91
CA ARG A 218 7.27 7.94 -25.30
C ARG A 218 7.91 7.16 -24.17
N VAL A 219 8.61 6.08 -24.49
CA VAL A 219 9.21 5.17 -23.52
C VAL A 219 10.71 5.06 -23.79
N ALA A 220 11.51 5.28 -22.75
CA ALA A 220 12.95 5.10 -22.78
C ALA A 220 13.36 4.12 -21.69
N TYR A 221 14.05 3.05 -22.09
CA TYR A 221 14.63 2.08 -21.17
C TYR A 221 16.09 2.39 -20.88
N SER A 222 16.50 2.15 -19.63
CA SER A 222 17.89 2.25 -19.20
C SER A 222 18.27 1.09 -18.28
N LEU A 223 19.42 0.47 -18.54
CA LEU A 223 20.03 -0.44 -17.58
C LEU A 223 20.96 0.32 -16.64
N GLY A 224 21.07 -0.14 -15.40
CA GLY A 224 22.08 0.36 -14.47
C GLY A 224 23.52 0.10 -14.94
N ASP A 225 24.48 0.42 -14.09
CA ASP A 225 25.92 0.39 -14.36
C ASP A 225 26.59 -0.98 -14.16
N ARG A 226 25.81 -2.05 -13.96
CA ARG A 226 26.36 -3.38 -13.63
C ARG A 226 26.99 -4.07 -14.82
N GLU A 227 26.23 -4.28 -15.88
CA GLU A 227 26.68 -4.95 -17.10
C GLU A 227 25.72 -4.61 -18.24
N ARG A 228 26.26 -4.43 -19.46
CA ARG A 228 25.47 -4.26 -20.68
C ARG A 228 25.44 -5.60 -21.43
N PRO A 229 24.30 -6.31 -21.45
CA PRO A 229 24.19 -7.53 -22.24
C PRO A 229 24.41 -7.27 -23.73
N GLU A 230 24.97 -8.26 -24.43
CA GLU A 230 25.09 -8.23 -25.88
C GLU A 230 23.71 -8.06 -26.52
N GLY A 231 23.59 -7.15 -27.49
CA GLY A 231 22.30 -6.82 -28.13
C GLY A 231 21.44 -5.79 -27.39
N TRP A 232 21.83 -5.30 -26.20
CA TRP A 232 21.12 -4.19 -25.56
C TRP A 232 21.37 -2.88 -26.32
N GLY A 233 20.37 -2.42 -27.07
CA GLY A 233 20.45 -1.21 -27.90
C GLY A 233 20.07 0.10 -27.18
N ALA A 234 19.48 0.02 -25.98
CA ALA A 234 18.99 1.20 -25.26
C ALA A 234 20.05 1.79 -24.32
N ARG A 235 19.62 2.66 -23.39
CA ARG A 235 20.52 3.43 -22.52
C ARG A 235 21.15 2.54 -21.45
N VAL A 236 22.29 2.98 -20.95
CA VAL A 236 23.04 2.33 -19.87
C VAL A 236 23.62 3.41 -18.96
N GLY A 237 23.61 3.14 -17.66
CA GLY A 237 24.14 4.02 -16.62
C GLY A 237 23.11 4.25 -15.52
N ARG A 238 23.60 4.77 -14.40
CA ARG A 238 22.71 5.31 -13.36
C ARG A 238 21.99 6.54 -13.91
N ILE A 239 20.87 6.88 -13.28
CA ILE A 239 20.13 8.08 -13.66
C ILE A 239 21.03 9.30 -13.49
N SER A 240 20.99 10.19 -14.49
CA SER A 240 21.78 11.42 -14.50
C SER A 240 20.97 12.55 -15.13
N ALA A 241 21.37 13.79 -14.88
CA ALA A 241 20.76 14.97 -15.49
C ALA A 241 20.81 14.90 -17.02
N GLU A 242 21.93 14.46 -17.61
CA GLU A 242 22.08 14.30 -19.05
C GLU A 242 21.12 13.24 -19.62
N MET A 243 20.84 12.18 -18.86
CA MET A 243 19.88 11.17 -19.27
C MET A 243 18.45 11.71 -19.25
N ILE A 244 18.10 12.48 -18.21
CA ILE A 244 16.79 13.14 -18.11
C ILE A 244 16.62 14.14 -19.25
N ASP A 245 17.60 15.01 -19.49
CA ASP A 245 17.59 15.99 -20.57
C ASP A 245 17.48 15.33 -21.96
N ALA A 246 18.17 14.20 -22.18
CA ALA A 246 18.08 13.47 -23.44
C ALA A 246 16.71 12.79 -23.69
N VAL A 247 15.92 12.51 -22.64
CA VAL A 247 14.59 11.90 -22.75
C VAL A 247 13.48 12.96 -22.74
N ALA A 248 13.65 14.00 -21.94
CA ALA A 248 12.75 15.12 -21.82
C ALA A 248 13.57 16.43 -21.75
N PRO A 249 13.99 17.00 -22.89
CA PRO A 249 14.69 18.29 -22.93
C PRO A 249 13.84 19.44 -22.38
N ASP A 250 12.53 19.24 -22.35
CA ASP A 250 11.54 20.11 -21.72
C ASP A 250 11.11 19.60 -20.34
N ALA A 251 11.99 18.91 -19.59
CA ALA A 251 11.72 18.45 -18.23
C ALA A 251 11.22 19.60 -17.35
N ASN A 252 11.85 20.78 -17.46
CA ASN A 252 11.31 22.02 -16.89
C ASN A 252 9.99 22.39 -17.58
N GLY A 253 8.88 22.23 -16.86
CA GLY A 253 7.52 22.41 -17.36
C GLY A 253 6.69 21.13 -17.42
N ARG A 254 7.27 19.98 -17.03
CA ARG A 254 6.57 18.71 -16.79
C ARG A 254 6.33 18.50 -15.30
N GLN A 255 5.25 17.81 -14.96
CA GLN A 255 5.10 17.19 -13.65
C GLN A 255 5.88 15.87 -13.63
N VAL A 256 6.77 15.74 -12.66
CA VAL A 256 7.65 14.59 -12.51
C VAL A 256 7.05 13.64 -11.48
N TYR A 257 6.82 12.39 -11.86
CA TYR A 257 6.45 11.33 -10.93
C TYR A 257 7.59 10.30 -10.90
N ALA A 258 8.23 10.16 -9.75
CA ALA A 258 9.35 9.26 -9.55
C ALA A 258 9.00 8.15 -8.56
N CYS A 259 9.29 6.91 -8.94
CA CYS A 259 8.92 5.75 -8.15
C CYS A 259 9.92 4.61 -8.31
N GLY A 260 10.49 4.13 -7.20
CA GLY A 260 11.59 3.17 -7.23
C GLY A 260 12.22 2.92 -5.87
N PRO A 261 13.35 2.19 -5.81
CA PRO A 261 14.09 1.98 -4.56
C PRO A 261 14.72 3.30 -4.07
N GLN A 262 14.90 3.42 -2.76
CA GLN A 262 15.39 4.65 -2.11
C GLN A 262 16.63 5.27 -2.80
N GLY A 263 17.69 4.49 -3.02
CA GLY A 263 18.92 5.02 -3.62
C GLY A 263 18.76 5.49 -5.08
N TYR A 264 17.72 5.04 -5.79
CA TYR A 264 17.37 5.58 -7.11
C TYR A 264 16.65 6.92 -6.96
N LEU A 265 15.71 7.03 -6.02
CA LEU A 265 14.96 8.25 -5.77
C LEU A 265 15.85 9.40 -5.27
N GLU A 266 16.82 9.11 -4.42
CA GLU A 266 17.83 10.09 -3.98
C GLU A 266 18.58 10.67 -5.20
N GLN A 267 19.05 9.81 -6.11
CA GLN A 267 19.73 10.25 -7.34
C GLN A 267 18.81 11.01 -8.29
N VAL A 268 17.53 10.63 -8.40
CA VAL A 268 16.53 11.38 -9.17
C VAL A 268 16.46 12.81 -8.63
N LEU A 269 16.26 12.96 -7.31
CA LEU A 269 16.11 14.25 -6.66
C LEU A 269 17.35 15.13 -6.80
N ASP A 270 18.55 14.53 -6.77
CA ASP A 270 19.81 15.25 -7.02
C ASP A 270 19.94 15.74 -8.48
N CYS A 271 19.37 15.01 -9.45
CA CYS A 271 19.49 15.34 -10.87
C CYS A 271 18.47 16.39 -11.36
N LEU A 272 17.28 16.43 -10.77
CA LEU A 272 16.18 17.27 -11.22
C LEU A 272 16.48 18.78 -11.23
N PRO A 273 17.17 19.37 -10.23
CA PRO A 273 17.55 20.78 -10.25
C PRO A 273 18.47 21.14 -11.43
N ALA A 274 19.34 20.21 -11.85
CA ALA A 274 20.27 20.44 -12.95
C ALA A 274 19.57 20.55 -14.32
N VAL A 275 18.39 19.95 -14.46
CA VAL A 275 17.52 20.10 -15.66
C VAL A 275 16.43 21.17 -15.47
N GLY A 276 16.53 21.96 -14.39
CA GLY A 276 15.65 23.09 -14.11
C GLY A 276 14.25 22.71 -13.62
N VAL A 277 14.04 21.49 -13.13
CA VAL A 277 12.78 21.09 -12.50
C VAL A 277 12.75 21.63 -11.07
N ASP A 278 11.65 22.30 -10.72
CA ASP A 278 11.39 22.80 -9.37
C ASP A 278 10.66 21.75 -8.51
N ASP A 279 10.93 21.76 -7.21
CA ASP A 279 10.40 20.79 -6.24
C ASP A 279 8.87 20.74 -6.21
N THR A 280 8.18 21.83 -6.54
CA THR A 280 6.70 21.88 -6.55
C THR A 280 6.06 21.02 -7.63
N SER A 281 6.84 20.56 -8.61
CA SER A 281 6.39 19.72 -9.71
C SER A 281 6.82 18.27 -9.57
N VAL A 282 7.39 17.87 -8.42
CA VAL A 282 7.94 16.54 -8.19
C VAL A 282 7.10 15.76 -7.18
N PHE A 283 6.65 14.59 -7.60
CA PHE A 283 5.94 13.63 -6.77
C PHE A 283 6.78 12.37 -6.64
N VAL A 284 6.95 11.86 -5.42
CA VAL A 284 7.79 10.71 -5.13
C VAL A 284 7.03 9.69 -4.30
N GLU A 285 7.17 8.42 -4.65
CA GLU A 285 6.68 7.30 -3.84
C GLU A 285 7.79 6.25 -3.67
N ASN A 286 7.95 5.76 -2.43
CA ASN A 286 8.97 4.78 -2.05
C ASN A 286 8.31 3.50 -1.49
N PHE A 287 8.71 2.34 -2.02
CA PHE A 287 8.20 1.02 -1.59
C PHE A 287 9.00 0.35 -0.50
N THR A 288 10.23 0.81 -0.23
CA THR A 288 10.96 0.31 0.93
C THR A 288 10.35 0.99 2.14
N GLY A 289 9.28 0.38 2.69
CA GLY A 289 8.84 0.66 4.04
C GLY A 289 10.04 0.45 4.95
N ASP A 290 10.61 1.58 5.34
CA ASP A 290 11.83 1.80 6.09
C ASP A 290 12.64 0.53 6.39
N SER A 291 13.44 0.07 5.43
CA SER A 291 14.35 -1.05 5.67
C SER A 291 15.43 -0.70 6.71
N ALA A 292 15.68 0.59 6.96
CA ALA A 292 16.50 1.06 8.06
C ALA A 292 15.69 1.00 9.37
N THR A 293 14.50 1.58 9.39
CA THR A 293 13.36 1.36 10.31
C THR A 293 13.29 -0.04 10.91
N ARG A 294 13.08 -1.00 10.01
CA ARG A 294 12.86 -2.40 10.34
C ARG A 294 14.14 -3.11 10.79
N ARG A 295 15.33 -2.67 10.35
CA ARG A 295 16.62 -3.18 10.82
C ARG A 295 17.00 -2.63 12.19
N GLU A 296 16.76 -1.34 12.43
CA GLU A 296 16.95 -0.71 13.74
C GLU A 296 16.00 -1.33 14.76
N TYR A 297 14.71 -1.44 14.44
CA TYR A 297 13.73 -2.10 15.31
C TYR A 297 14.05 -3.59 15.54
N ALA A 298 14.50 -4.31 14.52
CA ALA A 298 14.93 -5.71 14.69
C ALA A 298 16.21 -5.84 15.53
N ALA A 299 17.14 -4.88 15.43
CA ALA A 299 18.35 -4.84 16.26
C ALA A 299 18.01 -4.49 17.72
N GLU A 300 17.08 -3.56 17.95
CA GLU A 300 16.59 -3.23 19.30
C GLU A 300 15.85 -4.41 19.94
N LEU A 301 15.02 -5.14 19.18
CA LEU A 301 14.35 -6.36 19.66
C LEU A 301 15.35 -7.48 19.98
N ALA A 302 16.38 -7.67 19.15
CA ALA A 302 17.42 -8.66 19.40
C ALA A 302 18.21 -8.32 20.69
N ALA A 303 18.58 -7.04 20.86
CA ALA A 303 19.27 -6.58 22.07
C ALA A 303 18.38 -6.70 23.33
N ALA A 304 17.08 -6.43 23.23
CA ALA A 304 16.14 -6.61 24.33
C ALA A 304 15.94 -8.09 24.71
N THR A 305 16.02 -8.99 23.74
CA THR A 305 15.90 -10.44 23.97
C THR A 305 17.15 -10.99 24.65
N GLU A 306 18.34 -10.60 24.19
CA GLU A 306 19.62 -10.94 24.82
C GLU A 306 19.70 -10.45 26.27
N PHE A 307 19.23 -9.21 26.53
CA PHE A 307 19.17 -8.67 27.89
C PHE A 307 18.17 -9.42 28.79
N ALA A 308 17.05 -9.91 28.25
CA ALA A 308 16.08 -10.71 29.01
C ALA A 308 16.63 -12.10 29.35
N GLU A 309 17.37 -12.72 28.43
CA GLU A 309 18.06 -13.99 28.65
C GLU A 309 19.16 -13.84 29.72
N ASP A 310 19.97 -12.78 29.66
CA ASP A 310 20.98 -12.47 30.69
C ASP A 310 20.36 -12.24 32.08
N LEU A 311 19.21 -11.56 32.14
CA LEU A 311 18.50 -11.32 33.39
C LEU A 311 17.93 -12.62 33.98
N GLN A 312 17.50 -13.54 33.13
CA GLN A 312 16.99 -14.85 33.53
C GLN A 312 18.11 -15.74 34.05
N VAL A 313 19.26 -15.76 33.40
CA VAL A 313 20.47 -16.47 33.88
C VAL A 313 20.94 -15.89 35.22
N ALA A 314 20.97 -14.57 35.37
CA ALA A 314 21.33 -13.92 36.63
C ALA A 314 20.32 -14.21 37.77
N ALA A 315 19.02 -14.34 37.45
CA ALA A 315 18.01 -14.73 38.42
C ALA A 315 18.16 -16.20 38.87
N GLU A 316 18.52 -17.10 37.94
CA GLU A 316 18.81 -18.50 38.23
C GLU A 316 20.08 -18.67 39.08
N GLU A 317 21.16 -17.95 38.77
CA GLU A 317 22.40 -17.95 39.57
C GLU A 317 22.18 -17.38 41.00
N SER A 318 21.32 -16.36 41.13
CA SER A 318 20.98 -15.76 42.43
C SER A 318 20.11 -16.69 43.28
N ALA A 319 19.23 -17.48 42.66
CA ALA A 319 18.45 -18.52 43.33
C ALA A 319 19.33 -19.66 43.84
N GLU A 320 20.37 -20.06 43.09
CA GLU A 320 21.37 -21.05 43.55
C GLU A 320 22.22 -20.51 44.70
N HIS A 321 22.59 -19.22 44.68
CA HIS A 321 23.33 -18.59 45.78
C HIS A 321 22.50 -18.46 47.07
N GLN A 322 21.20 -18.19 46.97
CA GLN A 322 20.30 -18.14 48.13
C GLN A 322 20.00 -19.53 48.71
N GLY A 323 19.99 -20.58 47.88
CA GLY A 323 19.90 -21.97 48.34
C GLY A 323 21.08 -22.42 49.20
N ALA A 324 22.29 -21.89 48.94
CA ALA A 324 23.49 -22.22 49.69
C ALA A 324 23.61 -21.49 51.06
N VAL A 325 22.90 -20.37 51.25
CA VAL A 325 22.93 -19.60 52.52
C VAL A 325 21.96 -20.17 53.56
N LEU A 326 20.93 -20.92 53.13
CA LEU A 326 19.93 -21.53 54.01
C LEU A 326 20.36 -22.88 54.61
N ASP A 327 21.51 -23.45 54.19
CA ASP A 327 22.00 -24.76 54.65
C ASP A 327 23.05 -24.67 55.79
N VAL A 328 23.25 -23.48 56.38
CA VAL A 328 24.30 -23.21 57.39
C VAL A 328 23.79 -23.04 58.83
N TYR A 329 22.47 -23.05 59.06
CA TYR A 329 21.92 -22.96 60.42
C TYR A 329 20.93 -24.09 60.71
N ASP A 330 21.48 -25.29 60.91
CA ASP A 330 20.79 -26.35 61.63
C ASP A 330 21.64 -26.76 62.84
N LEU A 331 21.28 -26.25 64.02
CA LEU A 331 21.72 -26.79 65.31
C LEU A 331 20.55 -26.74 66.30
N ALA A 332 20.05 -27.93 66.60
CA ALA A 332 19.02 -28.21 67.58
C ALA A 332 19.38 -27.73 69.00
N ALA A 333 18.41 -27.22 69.75
CA ALA A 333 18.03 -27.72 71.09
C ALA A 333 16.92 -26.88 71.76
N ASP A 334 16.03 -27.63 72.43
CA ASP A 334 15.21 -27.31 73.61
C ASP A 334 13.92 -26.47 73.52
N LEU A 335 12.80 -27.18 73.73
CA LEU A 335 11.45 -26.74 74.16
C LEU A 335 11.50 -26.15 75.60
N PRO A 336 10.54 -25.31 76.10
CA PRO A 336 9.08 -25.57 76.01
C PRO A 336 8.06 -24.40 76.03
N GLU A 337 6.82 -24.80 75.71
CA GLU A 337 5.50 -24.38 76.24
C GLU A 337 4.81 -23.03 75.92
N LEU A 338 3.59 -23.21 75.38
CA LEU A 338 2.29 -22.55 75.68
C LEU A 338 1.66 -21.56 74.67
N ALA A 339 0.46 -22.00 74.25
CA ALA A 339 -0.82 -21.27 74.16
C ALA A 339 -1.27 -20.70 72.80
N HIS A 340 -2.30 -21.38 72.26
CA HIS A 340 -3.53 -20.91 71.59
C HIS A 340 -3.40 -19.91 70.41
N VAL A 341 -4.03 -20.10 69.25
CA VAL A 341 -5.49 -20.14 68.98
C VAL A 341 -5.75 -20.82 67.61
N GLU A 342 -6.95 -21.38 67.49
CA GLU A 342 -7.55 -22.20 66.41
C GLU A 342 -7.60 -21.62 64.98
N PRO A 343 -7.83 -22.48 63.96
CA PRO A 343 -7.72 -22.15 62.54
C PRO A 343 -9.06 -21.74 61.90
N THR A 344 -9.03 -20.82 60.93
CA THR A 344 -10.16 -20.61 60.01
C THR A 344 -9.91 -21.28 58.67
N VAL A 345 -10.92 -22.05 58.27
CA VAL A 345 -11.00 -22.98 57.15
C VAL A 345 -11.34 -22.26 55.84
N ALA A 346 -10.85 -22.84 54.74
CA ALA A 346 -11.07 -22.51 53.34
C ALA A 346 -12.55 -22.47 52.89
N VAL A 347 -12.83 -21.80 51.77
CA VAL A 347 -13.99 -22.10 50.92
C VAL A 347 -13.59 -21.99 49.45
N ASP A 348 -13.79 -23.08 48.73
CA ASP A 348 -13.62 -23.27 47.29
C ASP A 348 -14.88 -22.90 46.47
N ALA A 349 -14.67 -22.89 45.16
CA ALA A 349 -15.55 -22.65 44.02
C ALA A 349 -16.85 -23.49 43.92
N GLU A 350 -17.92 -22.90 43.35
CA GLU A 350 -18.48 -23.21 42.00
C GLU A 350 -19.96 -22.76 41.80
N ALA A 351 -20.21 -22.22 40.60
CA ALA A 351 -21.38 -22.31 39.69
C ALA A 351 -22.85 -22.08 40.15
N SER A 352 -23.57 -21.17 39.45
CA SER A 352 -24.59 -21.50 38.41
C SER A 352 -25.69 -20.42 38.18
N ALA A 353 -25.62 -19.76 37.01
CA ALA A 353 -26.69 -19.48 36.01
C ALA A 353 -27.95 -18.59 36.37
N PRO A 354 -28.90 -18.32 35.44
CA PRO A 354 -29.02 -17.07 34.66
C PRO A 354 -30.41 -16.36 34.76
N VAL A 355 -30.56 -15.09 34.33
CA VAL A 355 -31.85 -14.34 34.36
C VAL A 355 -31.90 -13.34 33.16
N PRO A 356 -33.07 -12.93 32.59
CA PRO A 356 -33.51 -13.29 31.24
C PRO A 356 -33.64 -12.08 30.28
N ARG A 357 -33.90 -12.36 28.98
CA ARG A 357 -34.22 -11.37 27.94
C ARG A 357 -35.72 -11.05 27.87
N THR A 358 -36.07 -9.79 27.57
CA THR A 358 -37.01 -9.31 26.49
C THR A 358 -37.28 -7.80 26.63
N PRO A 359 -37.85 -7.06 25.64
CA PRO A 359 -37.54 -6.94 24.20
C PRO A 359 -37.46 -5.47 23.67
N ASP A 360 -36.88 -5.30 22.46
CA ASP A 360 -36.96 -4.21 21.46
C ASP A 360 -36.34 -2.78 21.65
N ALA A 361 -35.32 -2.54 20.79
CA ALA A 361 -34.81 -1.31 20.10
C ALA A 361 -33.89 -0.28 20.82
N PRO A 362 -32.97 0.46 20.10
CA PRO A 362 -32.61 0.45 18.67
C PRO A 362 -31.10 0.14 18.38
N GLU A 363 -30.73 0.05 17.10
CA GLU A 363 -29.36 -0.09 16.58
C GLU A 363 -28.44 1.08 17.00
N GLY A 364 -27.22 0.79 17.47
CA GLY A 364 -26.08 1.73 17.31
C GLY A 364 -25.19 2.11 18.50
N GLU A 365 -25.17 1.44 19.65
CA GLU A 365 -24.17 1.74 20.70
C GLU A 365 -22.91 0.88 20.55
N ARG A 366 -21.82 1.49 20.04
CA ARG A 366 -20.49 0.87 20.02
C ARG A 366 -19.87 0.90 21.42
N GLN A 367 -19.15 -0.16 21.78
CA GLN A 367 -18.53 -0.26 23.10
C GLN A 367 -17.37 0.75 23.20
N VAL A 368 -17.49 1.67 24.16
CA VAL A 368 -16.46 2.69 24.42
C VAL A 368 -15.46 2.18 25.47
N VAL A 369 -14.17 2.16 25.13
CA VAL A 369 -13.07 1.67 25.96
C VAL A 369 -11.95 2.72 26.08
N GLY A 370 -11.25 2.78 27.21
CA GLY A 370 -10.14 3.70 27.45
C GLY A 370 -10.49 4.99 28.20
N ALA A 371 -9.48 5.78 28.54
CA ALA A 371 -9.59 7.05 29.26
C ALA A 371 -8.84 8.15 28.48
N GLY A 372 -9.59 9.05 27.84
CA GLY A 372 -9.04 10.04 26.93
C GLY A 372 -10.08 11.09 26.51
N ALA A 373 -9.61 12.18 25.91
CA ALA A 373 -10.44 13.31 25.49
C ALA A 373 -10.97 13.15 24.05
N LEU A 374 -10.27 12.38 23.21
CA LEU A 374 -10.64 12.10 21.82
C LEU A 374 -11.22 10.68 21.73
N THR A 375 -12.37 10.50 21.09
CA THR A 375 -12.93 9.17 20.80
C THR A 375 -12.64 8.81 19.35
N MET A 376 -11.96 7.69 19.11
CA MET A 376 -11.73 7.13 17.78
C MET A 376 -12.49 5.81 17.62
N SER A 377 -13.26 5.71 16.54
CA SER A 377 -14.02 4.51 16.20
C SER A 377 -13.21 3.59 15.30
N PHE A 378 -13.01 2.35 15.72
CA PHE A 378 -12.33 1.31 14.97
C PHE A 378 -13.37 0.38 14.35
N VAL A 379 -13.48 0.41 13.02
CA VAL A 379 -14.60 -0.21 12.28
C VAL A 379 -14.53 -1.74 12.33
N ARG A 380 -13.34 -2.33 12.13
CA ARG A 380 -13.12 -3.78 12.12
C ARG A 380 -13.35 -4.44 13.48
N SER A 381 -12.99 -3.76 14.57
CA SER A 381 -13.18 -4.27 15.93
C SER A 381 -14.54 -3.89 16.55
N GLY A 382 -15.25 -2.91 15.97
CA GLY A 382 -16.49 -2.37 16.53
C GLY A 382 -16.31 -1.58 17.84
N LEU A 383 -15.08 -1.17 18.17
CA LEU A 383 -14.73 -0.50 19.43
C LEU A 383 -14.52 0.99 19.22
N ASP A 384 -15.02 1.79 20.16
CA ASP A 384 -14.72 3.20 20.28
C ASP A 384 -13.65 3.39 21.36
N VAL A 385 -12.42 3.74 20.98
CA VAL A 385 -11.32 3.93 21.94
C VAL A 385 -11.17 5.41 22.28
N ARG A 386 -11.17 5.72 23.58
CA ARG A 386 -10.83 7.05 24.10
C ARG A 386 -9.32 7.18 24.27
N ILE A 387 -8.76 8.19 23.62
CA ILE A 387 -7.32 8.44 23.51
C ILE A 387 -7.01 9.80 24.14
N GLY A 388 -6.02 9.81 25.03
CA GLY A 388 -5.50 11.04 25.64
C GLY A 388 -4.76 11.91 24.61
N PRO A 389 -4.68 13.25 24.81
CA PRO A 389 -4.06 14.17 23.85
C PRO A 389 -2.57 13.92 23.61
N GLU A 390 -1.88 13.27 24.54
CA GLU A 390 -0.46 12.90 24.43
C GLU A 390 -0.23 11.40 24.22
N GLN A 391 -1.31 10.60 24.11
CA GLN A 391 -1.18 9.16 23.90
C GLN A 391 -1.01 8.84 22.42
N ASN A 392 -0.08 7.92 22.12
CA ASN A 392 0.03 7.36 20.78
C ASN A 392 -1.23 6.55 20.46
N ILE A 393 -1.90 6.91 19.37
CA ILE A 393 -3.19 6.32 18.94
C ILE A 393 -3.08 4.80 18.77
N LEU A 394 -1.99 4.32 18.15
CA LEU A 394 -1.79 2.90 17.87
C LEU A 394 -1.60 2.09 19.16
N GLN A 395 -0.84 2.63 20.10
CA GLN A 395 -0.63 1.98 21.40
C GLN A 395 -1.93 1.95 22.23
N ALA A 396 -2.69 3.04 22.25
CA ALA A 396 -3.97 3.11 22.95
C ALA A 396 -5.01 2.15 22.35
N ALA A 397 -5.04 2.02 21.01
CA ALA A 397 -5.92 1.09 20.31
C ALA A 397 -5.59 -0.37 20.66
N ARG A 398 -4.31 -0.76 20.58
CA ARG A 398 -3.85 -2.12 20.93
C ARG A 398 -4.11 -2.46 22.40
N ALA A 399 -3.82 -1.54 23.31
CA ALA A 399 -4.11 -1.71 24.74
C ALA A 399 -5.60 -1.91 25.02
N SER A 400 -6.46 -1.40 24.14
CA SER A 400 -7.92 -1.52 24.23
C SER A 400 -8.48 -2.74 23.47
N GLY A 401 -7.62 -3.63 22.98
CA GLY A 401 -8.03 -4.86 22.28
C GLY A 401 -8.44 -4.65 20.82
N VAL A 402 -8.17 -3.49 20.22
CA VAL A 402 -8.28 -3.29 18.78
C VAL A 402 -7.12 -4.02 18.12
N ARG A 403 -7.43 -4.98 17.24
CA ARG A 403 -6.45 -5.72 16.44
C ARG A 403 -6.17 -5.01 15.14
#